data_AF-A0A3C1B2S2-F1
#
_entry.id   AF-A0A3C1B2S2-F1
#
_cell.length_a   1.000
_cell.length_b   1.000
_cell.length_c   1.000
_cell.angle_alpha   90.00
_cell.angle_beta   90.00
_cell.angle_gamma   90.00
#
_symmetry.space_group_name_H-M   'P 1'
#
loop_
_entity.id
_entity.type
_entity.pdbx_description
1 polymer ?
#
loop_
_entity_poly.entity_id
_entity_poly.type
_entity_poly.pdbx_seq_one_letter_code
_entity_poly.pdbx_strand_id
1 'polypeptide(L)'
;MLSARGEEYDKIHGFELGIDDYVVKPFSPKELMMRINVLITRHNKVQKQPERDVATFAGLTVDFTGRMVFIDGQKIDLSPKEYDLLFFLVRNRSIALTRERLLSEVWGYDFFGDDRTLDTHIKLLRSSLGEYRKFIVTLRGVGYRFET
;
A
#
# COMPACT_ATOMS: atom_id res chain seq x y z
N MET A 1 14.97 30.48 13.92
CA MET A 1 15.31 31.92 13.83
C MET A 1 16.75 32.07 13.38
N LEU A 2 17.02 33.02 12.47
CA LEU A 2 18.36 33.31 11.96
C LEU A 2 18.77 34.72 12.40
N SER A 3 19.87 34.85 13.14
CA SER A 3 20.27 36.13 13.75
C SER A 3 21.76 36.41 13.62
N ALA A 4 22.15 37.68 13.67
CA ALA A 4 23.55 38.09 13.84
C ALA A 4 23.94 38.24 15.32
N ARG A 5 22.96 38.20 16.23
CA ARG A 5 23.17 38.27 17.67
C ARG A 5 23.57 36.90 18.18
N GLY A 6 24.79 36.80 18.68
CA GLY A 6 25.41 35.54 19.05
C GLY A 6 25.51 35.28 20.55
N GLU A 7 25.10 36.26 21.37
CA GLU A 7 25.18 36.16 22.83
C GLU A 7 24.29 35.03 23.35
N GLU A 8 24.72 34.43 24.45
CA GLU A 8 24.01 33.32 25.07
C GLU A 8 22.60 33.71 25.51
N TYR A 9 22.46 34.93 26.06
CA TYR A 9 21.18 35.48 26.47
C TYR A 9 20.17 35.57 25.31
N ASP A 10 20.60 36.04 24.14
CA ASP A 10 19.74 36.15 22.95
C ASP A 10 19.25 34.78 22.45
N LYS A 11 20.08 33.74 22.56
CA LYS A 11 19.71 32.37 22.18
C LYS A 11 18.69 31.78 23.14
N ILE A 12 18.96 31.89 24.44
CA ILE A 12 18.06 31.40 25.50
C ILE A 12 16.71 32.08 25.38
N HIS A 13 16.69 33.42 25.27
CA HIS A 13 15.47 34.18 25.10
C HIS A 13 14.70 33.78 23.83
N GLY A 14 15.41 33.53 22.73
CA GLY A 14 14.81 33.01 21.50
C GLY A 14 14.07 31.69 21.72
N PHE A 15 14.67 30.74 22.45
CA PHE A 15 14.02 29.47 22.79
C PHE A 15 12.84 29.64 23.76
N GLU A 16 12.93 30.55 24.73
CA GLU A 16 11.81 30.88 25.63
C GLU A 16 10.60 31.45 24.87
N LEU A 17 10.84 32.15 23.76
CA LEU A 17 9.79 32.64 22.85
C LEU A 17 9.17 31.52 21.98
N GLY A 18 9.62 30.26 22.13
CA GLY A 18 9.02 29.10 21.50
C GLY A 18 9.51 28.79 20.07
N ILE A 19 10.69 29.25 19.68
CA ILE A 19 11.28 28.88 18.38
C ILE A 19 11.85 27.46 18.39
N ASP A 20 11.78 26.76 17.25
CA ASP A 20 12.31 25.39 17.14
C ASP A 20 13.85 25.31 17.02
N ASP A 21 14.50 26.38 16.54
CA ASP A 21 15.97 26.43 16.35
C ASP A 21 16.48 27.88 16.30
N TYR A 22 17.70 28.14 16.76
CA TYR A 22 18.37 29.45 16.74
C TYR A 22 19.74 29.34 16.07
N VAL A 23 19.94 30.02 14.95
CA VAL A 23 21.18 29.96 14.16
C VAL A 23 21.80 31.35 14.07
N VAL A 24 23.07 31.45 14.49
CA VAL A 24 23.85 32.70 14.50
C VAL A 24 24.73 32.80 13.25
N LYS A 25 24.86 33.99 12.68
CA LYS A 25 25.82 34.29 11.60
C LYS A 25 27.25 34.48 12.14
N PRO A 26 28.29 34.02 11.43
CA PRO A 26 28.26 33.34 10.13
C PRO A 26 28.00 31.83 10.26
N PHE A 27 27.20 31.27 9.35
CA PHE A 27 26.93 29.83 9.26
C PHE A 27 27.17 29.34 7.84
N SER A 28 27.41 28.04 7.70
CA SER A 28 27.50 27.41 6.38
C SER A 28 26.11 27.11 5.82
N PRO A 29 25.82 27.37 4.52
CA PRO A 29 24.57 26.97 3.89
C PRO A 29 24.27 25.47 4.04
N LYS A 30 25.30 24.62 4.04
CA LYS A 30 25.13 23.16 4.24
C LYS A 30 24.64 22.84 5.66
N GLU A 31 25.16 23.55 6.66
CA GLU A 31 24.75 23.35 8.06
C GLU A 31 23.27 23.73 8.24
N LEU A 32 22.87 24.88 7.69
CA LEU A 32 21.49 25.34 7.74
C LEU A 32 20.54 24.33 7.07
N MET A 33 20.91 23.80 5.90
CA MET A 33 20.12 22.77 5.21
C MET A 33 19.95 21.50 6.04
N MET A 34 21.01 21.02 6.71
CA MET A 34 20.90 19.84 7.58
C MET A 34 19.95 20.10 8.76
N ARG A 35 20.04 21.27 9.40
CA ARG A 35 19.15 21.64 10.51
C ARG A 35 17.68 21.70 10.07
N ILE A 36 17.40 22.31 8.93
CA ILE A 36 16.05 22.35 8.32
C ILE A 36 15.53 20.93 8.08
N ASN A 37 16.34 20.06 7.48
CA ASN A 37 15.95 18.68 7.20
C ASN A 37 15.58 17.90 8.48
N VAL A 38 16.33 18.11 9.57
CA VAL A 38 16.05 17.47 10.87
C VAL A 38 14.72 17.96 11.45
N LEU A 39 14.44 19.26 11.37
CA LEU A 39 13.17 19.83 11.86
C LEU A 39 11.96 19.31 11.07
N ILE A 40 12.06 19.25 9.74
CA ILE A 40 11.02 18.69 8.86
C ILE A 40 10.81 17.20 9.15
N THR A 41 11.91 16.43 9.31
CA THR A 41 11.83 14.99 9.58
C THR A 41 11.22 14.70 10.95
N ARG A 42 11.50 15.53 11.97
CA ARG A 42 10.90 15.41 13.30
C ARG A 42 9.40 15.67 13.26
N HIS A 43 8.95 16.69 12.54
CA HIS A 43 7.51 16.95 12.36
C HIS A 43 6.81 15.82 11.59
N ASN A 44 7.46 15.25 10.57
CA ASN A 44 6.90 14.15 9.79
C ASN A 44 6.95 12.77 10.48
N LYS A 45 7.59 12.66 11.66
CA LYS A 45 7.67 11.39 12.42
C LYS A 45 6.54 11.21 13.43
N VAL A 46 5.68 12.19 13.64
CA VAL A 46 4.44 12.01 14.41
C VAL A 46 3.44 11.28 13.53
N GLN A 47 3.30 9.96 13.72
CA GLN A 47 2.34 9.06 13.09
C GLN A 47 2.49 8.81 11.57
N LYS A 48 3.57 8.15 11.16
CA LYS A 48 3.46 7.21 10.04
C LYS A 48 3.39 5.80 10.61
N GLN A 49 2.18 5.27 10.75
CA GLN A 49 2.00 3.81 10.72
C GLN A 49 2.72 3.28 9.47
N PRO A 50 3.27 2.05 9.48
CA PRO A 50 3.81 1.47 8.25
C PRO A 50 2.75 1.62 7.16
N GLU A 51 3.14 2.24 6.05
CA GLU A 51 2.25 2.50 4.91
C GLU A 51 1.73 1.16 4.43
N ARG A 52 0.46 0.85 4.76
CA ARG A 52 -0.15 -0.41 4.38
C ARG A 52 -0.46 -0.35 2.89
N ASP A 53 -0.05 -1.38 2.17
CA ASP A 53 -0.40 -1.59 0.78
C ASP A 53 -1.88 -2.04 0.72
N VAL A 54 -2.78 -1.08 0.48
CA VAL A 54 -4.23 -1.29 0.45
C VAL A 54 -4.82 -0.78 -0.86
N ALA A 55 -5.65 -1.59 -1.49
CA ALA A 55 -6.42 -1.21 -2.67
C ALA A 55 -7.93 -1.27 -2.40
N THR A 56 -8.66 -0.22 -2.77
CA THR A 56 -10.12 -0.10 -2.55
C THR A 56 -10.85 0.11 -3.87
N PHE A 57 -11.93 -0.64 -4.08
CA PHE A 57 -12.77 -0.63 -5.29
C PHE A 57 -14.24 -0.67 -4.89
N ALA A 58 -14.91 0.49 -4.92
CA ALA A 58 -16.23 0.65 -4.32
C ALA A 58 -16.23 0.11 -2.87
N GLY A 59 -17.03 -0.91 -2.54
CA GLY A 59 -17.00 -1.53 -1.21
C GLY A 59 -16.03 -2.70 -1.04
N LEU A 60 -15.28 -3.12 -2.06
CA LEU A 60 -14.22 -4.13 -1.91
C LEU A 60 -12.91 -3.47 -1.49
N THR A 61 -12.34 -3.87 -0.35
CA THR A 61 -11.03 -3.42 0.11
C THR A 61 -10.09 -4.62 0.28
N VAL A 62 -8.87 -4.50 -0.25
CA VAL A 62 -7.84 -5.54 -0.23
C VAL A 62 -6.61 -4.95 0.45
N ASP A 63 -6.27 -5.45 1.64
CA ASP A 63 -5.05 -5.13 2.38
C ASP A 63 -4.00 -6.21 2.09
N PHE A 64 -3.04 -5.88 1.23
CA PHE A 64 -1.97 -6.79 0.83
C PHE A 64 -0.98 -7.04 1.97
N THR A 65 -0.71 -6.02 2.79
CA THR A 65 0.20 -6.11 3.93
C THR A 65 -0.36 -7.04 5.01
N GLY A 66 -1.64 -6.88 5.34
CA GLY A 66 -2.34 -7.67 6.34
C GLY A 66 -2.90 -8.99 5.84
N ARG A 67 -2.85 -9.26 4.52
CA ARG A 67 -3.60 -10.35 3.86
C ARG A 67 -5.08 -10.39 4.28
N MET A 68 -5.75 -9.24 4.24
CA MET A 68 -7.16 -9.12 4.60
C MET A 68 -7.99 -8.60 3.44
N VAL A 69 -9.24 -9.07 3.36
CA VAL A 69 -10.22 -8.59 2.38
C VAL A 69 -11.48 -8.18 3.13
N PHE A 70 -12.03 -7.03 2.75
CA PHE A 70 -13.25 -6.48 3.31
C PHE A 70 -14.25 -6.21 2.21
N ILE A 71 -15.53 -6.50 2.48
CA ILE A 71 -16.68 -6.16 1.66
C ILE A 71 -17.57 -5.24 2.47
N ASP A 72 -17.79 -4.03 2.01
CA ASP A 72 -18.61 -3.01 2.66
C ASP A 72 -18.20 -2.78 4.14
N GLY A 73 -16.88 -2.86 4.39
CA GLY A 73 -16.29 -2.74 5.72
C GLY A 73 -16.33 -4.01 6.59
N GLN A 74 -17.00 -5.08 6.15
CA GLN A 74 -17.00 -6.37 6.83
C GLN A 74 -15.86 -7.24 6.32
N LYS A 75 -15.05 -7.78 7.24
CA LYS A 75 -13.98 -8.72 6.89
C LYS A 75 -14.61 -10.02 6.37
N ILE A 76 -14.13 -10.49 5.22
CA ILE A 76 -14.44 -11.83 4.72
C ILE A 76 -13.22 -12.73 4.88
N ASP A 77 -13.45 -14.01 5.12
CA ASP A 77 -12.40 -15.01 5.13
C ASP A 77 -12.43 -15.82 3.83
N LEU A 78 -11.28 -15.88 3.17
CA LEU A 78 -11.05 -16.67 1.96
C LEU A 78 -10.07 -17.82 2.28
N SER A 79 -10.08 -18.87 1.47
CA SER A 79 -9.02 -19.87 1.53
C SER A 79 -7.68 -19.26 1.09
N PRO A 80 -6.53 -19.84 1.49
CA PRO A 80 -5.21 -19.29 1.14
C PRO A 80 -5.03 -19.04 -0.37
N LYS A 81 -5.46 -19.99 -1.21
CA LYS A 81 -5.37 -19.87 -2.68
C LYS A 81 -6.32 -18.84 -3.26
N GLU A 82 -7.49 -18.63 -2.67
CA GLU A 82 -8.41 -17.57 -3.10
C GLU A 82 -7.86 -16.18 -2.77
N TYR A 83 -7.22 -16.01 -1.61
CA TYR A 83 -6.48 -14.79 -1.31
C TYR A 83 -5.39 -14.54 -2.34
N ASP A 84 -4.54 -15.54 -2.60
CA ASP A 84 -3.44 -15.41 -3.57
C ASP A 84 -3.96 -15.05 -4.97
N LEU A 85 -5.03 -15.74 -5.41
CA LEU A 85 -5.66 -15.50 -6.70
C LEU A 85 -6.25 -14.09 -6.80
N LEU A 86 -7.00 -13.64 -5.78
CA LEU A 86 -7.54 -12.28 -5.76
C LEU A 86 -6.42 -11.24 -5.75
N PHE A 87 -5.38 -11.46 -4.95
CA PHE A 87 -4.29 -10.49 -4.81
C PHE A 87 -3.53 -10.35 -6.11
N PHE A 88 -3.27 -11.47 -6.79
CA PHE A 88 -2.63 -11.49 -8.09
C PHE A 88 -3.49 -10.80 -9.15
N LEU A 89 -4.80 -11.08 -9.19
CA LEU A 89 -5.76 -10.42 -10.09
C LEU A 89 -5.79 -8.90 -9.86
N VAL A 90 -5.85 -8.46 -8.61
CA VAL A 90 -5.93 -7.02 -8.25
C VAL A 90 -4.62 -6.29 -8.57
N ARG A 91 -3.47 -6.89 -8.28
CA ARG A 91 -2.15 -6.31 -8.64
C ARG A 91 -1.95 -6.18 -10.15
N ASN A 92 -2.60 -7.04 -10.93
CA ASN A 92 -2.58 -7.02 -12.39
C ASN A 92 -3.91 -6.49 -12.98
N ARG A 93 -4.48 -5.45 -12.35
CA ARG A 93 -5.74 -4.84 -12.79
C ARG A 93 -5.67 -4.42 -14.26
N SER A 94 -6.78 -4.61 -14.97
CA SER A 94 -6.94 -4.30 -16.39
C SER A 94 -6.05 -5.12 -17.35
N ILE A 95 -5.29 -6.10 -16.85
CA ILE A 95 -4.46 -7.00 -17.67
C ILE A 95 -5.21 -8.32 -17.89
N ALA A 96 -5.27 -8.77 -19.14
CA ALA A 96 -5.76 -10.11 -19.47
C ALA A 96 -4.73 -11.15 -19.03
N LEU A 97 -5.07 -11.94 -18.00
CA LEU A 97 -4.21 -13.00 -17.49
C LEU A 97 -4.66 -14.35 -18.07
N THR A 98 -3.70 -15.08 -18.67
CA THR A 98 -3.95 -16.42 -19.18
C THR A 98 -4.15 -17.40 -18.04
N ARG A 99 -4.86 -18.50 -18.31
CA ARG A 99 -5.07 -19.57 -17.32
C ARG A 99 -3.75 -20.16 -16.81
N GLU A 100 -2.82 -20.42 -17.73
CA GLU A 100 -1.47 -20.90 -17.43
C GLU A 100 -0.71 -19.95 -16.49
N ARG A 101 -0.79 -18.63 -16.74
CA ARG A 101 -0.15 -17.63 -15.89
C ARG A 101 -0.77 -17.57 -14.50
N LEU A 102 -2.10 -17.64 -14.41
CA LEU A 102 -2.79 -17.70 -13.12
C LEU A 102 -2.43 -18.95 -12.32
N LEU A 103 -2.37 -20.11 -12.99
CA LEU A 103 -1.99 -21.37 -12.37
C LEU A 103 -0.53 -21.36 -11.89
N SER A 104 0.40 -20.95 -12.75
CA SER A 104 1.83 -20.90 -12.41
C SER A 104 2.15 -19.93 -11.27
N GLU A 105 1.54 -18.75 -11.23
CA GLU A 105 1.82 -17.75 -10.19
C GLU A 105 1.15 -18.09 -8.85
N VAL A 106 -0.05 -18.67 -8.88
CA VAL A 106 -0.82 -18.96 -7.66
C VAL A 106 -0.50 -20.34 -7.09
N TRP A 107 -0.27 -21.36 -7.92
CA TRP A 107 0.05 -22.74 -7.49
C TRP A 107 1.52 -23.12 -7.63
N GLY A 108 2.28 -22.42 -8.48
CA GLY A 108 3.69 -22.72 -8.78
C GLY A 108 3.87 -23.39 -10.15
N TYR A 109 5.07 -23.28 -10.70
CA TYR A 109 5.43 -23.85 -12.01
C TYR A 109 5.34 -25.38 -12.06
N ASP A 110 5.54 -26.06 -10.92
CA ASP A 110 5.50 -27.53 -10.82
C ASP A 110 4.08 -28.07 -10.63
N PHE A 111 3.06 -27.21 -10.73
CA PHE A 111 1.67 -27.62 -10.59
C PHE A 111 1.16 -28.30 -11.87
N PHE A 112 1.11 -29.62 -11.87
CA PHE A 112 0.52 -30.44 -12.93
C PHE A 112 -1.02 -30.49 -12.91
N GLY A 113 -1.67 -29.48 -12.34
CA GLY A 113 -3.13 -29.44 -12.29
C GLY A 113 -3.76 -28.92 -13.57
N ASP A 114 -5.03 -29.25 -13.74
CA ASP A 114 -5.83 -28.90 -14.92
C ASP A 114 -6.48 -27.51 -14.77
N ASP A 115 -6.85 -26.89 -15.89
CA ASP A 115 -7.58 -25.62 -15.98
C ASP A 115 -8.86 -25.62 -15.11
N ARG A 116 -9.45 -26.81 -14.91
CA ARG A 116 -10.62 -27.02 -14.05
C ARG A 116 -10.40 -26.63 -12.59
N THR A 117 -9.17 -26.73 -12.09
CA THR A 117 -8.84 -26.29 -10.73
C THR A 117 -8.98 -24.78 -10.62
N LEU A 118 -8.42 -24.04 -11.58
CA LEU A 118 -8.56 -22.57 -11.64
C LEU A 118 -10.03 -22.16 -11.72
N ASP A 119 -10.80 -22.80 -12.59
CA ASP A 119 -12.24 -22.50 -12.76
C ASP A 119 -13.02 -22.71 -11.46
N THR A 120 -12.68 -23.75 -10.68
CA THR A 120 -13.29 -24.04 -9.38
C THR A 120 -12.97 -22.93 -8.37
N HIS A 121 -11.71 -22.53 -8.26
CA HIS A 121 -11.29 -21.46 -7.35
C HIS A 121 -11.85 -20.10 -7.77
N ILE A 122 -11.96 -19.80 -9.06
CA ILE A 122 -12.64 -18.58 -9.53
C ILE A 122 -14.13 -18.61 -9.16
N LYS A 123 -14.78 -19.76 -9.27
CA LYS A 123 -16.20 -19.91 -8.89
C LYS A 123 -16.39 -19.67 -7.39
N LEU A 124 -15.55 -20.26 -6.54
CA LEU A 124 -15.60 -20.08 -5.09
C LEU A 124 -15.29 -18.63 -4.70
N LEU A 125 -14.21 -18.05 -5.25
CA LEU A 125 -13.84 -16.65 -5.04
C LEU A 125 -14.99 -15.70 -5.43
N ARG A 126 -15.63 -15.90 -6.58
CA ARG A 126 -16.81 -15.12 -7.00
C ARG A 126 -18.00 -15.29 -6.05
N SER A 127 -18.17 -16.47 -5.46
CA SER A 127 -19.21 -16.71 -4.47
C SER A 127 -18.93 -15.89 -3.20
N SER A 128 -17.69 -15.92 -2.71
CA SER A 128 -17.26 -15.19 -1.52
C SER A 128 -17.30 -13.66 -1.71
N LEU A 129 -17.09 -13.17 -2.93
CA LEU A 129 -17.14 -11.74 -3.25
C LEU A 129 -18.55 -11.17 -3.42
N GLY A 130 -19.60 -12.00 -3.47
CA GLY A 130 -20.98 -11.54 -3.62
C GLY A 130 -21.19 -10.66 -4.85
N GLU A 131 -21.69 -9.44 -4.68
CA GLU A 131 -21.93 -8.48 -5.77
C GLU A 131 -20.65 -7.99 -6.45
N TYR A 132 -19.52 -8.03 -5.74
CA TYR A 132 -18.20 -7.62 -6.25
C TYR A 132 -17.55 -8.65 -7.17
N ARG A 133 -18.19 -9.82 -7.36
CA ARG A 133 -17.79 -10.82 -8.36
C ARG A 133 -17.72 -10.27 -9.78
N LYS A 134 -18.46 -9.19 -10.06
CA LYS A 134 -18.47 -8.49 -11.35
C LYS A 134 -17.10 -7.95 -11.75
N PHE A 135 -16.23 -7.71 -10.77
CA PHE A 135 -14.87 -7.26 -11.00
C PHE A 135 -13.98 -8.34 -11.61
N ILE A 136 -14.32 -9.62 -11.44
CA ILE A 136 -13.59 -10.71 -12.10
C ILE A 136 -14.31 -11.01 -13.41
N VAL A 137 -13.73 -10.58 -14.53
CA VAL A 137 -14.27 -10.76 -15.88
C VAL A 137 -13.63 -11.98 -16.54
N THR A 138 -14.44 -12.81 -17.19
CA THR A 138 -13.96 -13.97 -17.96
C THR A 138 -13.74 -13.58 -19.41
N LEU A 139 -12.52 -13.76 -19.90
CA LEU A 139 -12.13 -13.59 -21.30
C LEU A 139 -12.13 -14.96 -21.97
N ARG A 140 -13.15 -15.24 -22.78
CA ARG A 140 -13.31 -16.54 -23.45
C ARG A 140 -12.08 -16.86 -24.30
N GLY A 141 -11.52 -18.06 -24.12
CA GLY A 141 -10.33 -18.52 -24.83
C GLY A 141 -9.00 -17.96 -24.30
N VAL A 142 -9.01 -17.06 -23.32
CA VAL A 142 -7.77 -16.46 -22.76
C VAL A 142 -7.63 -16.77 -21.27
N GLY A 143 -8.60 -16.37 -20.46
CA GLY A 143 -8.53 -16.50 -18.99
C GLY A 143 -9.38 -15.47 -18.28
N TYR A 144 -8.77 -14.73 -17.35
CA TYR A 144 -9.49 -13.81 -16.45
C TYR A 144 -8.81 -12.45 -16.38
N ARG A 145 -9.61 -11.43 -16.07
CA ARG A 145 -9.15 -10.06 -15.87
C ARG A 145 -9.88 -9.43 -14.69
N PHE A 146 -9.17 -8.63 -13.90
CA PHE A 146 -9.78 -7.80 -12.88
C PHE A 146 -10.11 -6.42 -13.46
N GLU A 147 -11.38 -6.02 -13.40
CA GLU A 147 -11.91 -4.73 -13.86
C GLU A 147 -12.78 -4.11 -12.78
N THR A 148 -12.97 -2.79 -12.80
CA THR A 148 -13.71 -2.05 -11.76
C THR A 148 -14.72 -1.11 -12.38
#